data_AF-A0A7K3NG29-F1
#
_entry.id   AF-A0A7K3NG29-F1
#
_cell.length_a   1.000
_cell.length_b   1.000
_cell.length_c   1.000
_cell.angle_alpha   90.00
_cell.angle_beta   90.00
_cell.angle_gamma   90.00
#
_symmetry.space_group_name_H-M   'P 1'
#
loop_
_entity.id
_entity.type
_entity.pdbx_description
1 polymer ?
#
loop_
_entity_poly.entity_id
_entity_poly.type
_entity_poly.pdbx_seq_one_letter_code
_entity_poly.pdbx_strand_id
1 'polypeptide(L)' 'MGRFYLDAEHFPLEDQIKGLADDELLDFWEETQFVERALADVEDQIPEGGHVEYERVILRELMLRTCLRTLEPGR' A
#
# COMPACT_ATOMS: atom_id res chain seq x y z
N MET A 1 -8.03 -19.30 -1.88
CA MET A 1 -7.91 -18.82 -0.49
C MET A 1 -6.51 -18.28 -0.34
N GLY A 2 -6.37 -16.95 -0.39
CA GLY A 2 -5.09 -16.25 -0.38
C GLY A 2 -4.28 -16.62 0.86
N ARG A 3 -3.02 -16.99 0.63
CA ARG A 3 -2.09 -17.34 1.68
C ARG A 3 -1.43 -16.03 2.09
N PHE A 4 -2.00 -15.36 3.09
CA PHE A 4 -1.35 -14.21 3.72
C PHE A 4 0.00 -14.74 4.24
N TYR A 5 1.09 -14.23 3.67
CA TYR A 5 2.44 -14.66 4.00
C TYR A 5 2.70 -14.38 5.48
N LEU A 6 2.73 -15.44 6.30
CA LEU A 6 3.18 -15.38 7.69
C LEU A 6 4.67 -14.98 7.81
N ASP A 7 5.39 -14.87 6.68
CA ASP A 7 6.76 -14.33 6.59
C ASP A 7 6.82 -12.80 6.43
N ALA A 8 5.68 -12.11 6.25
CA ALA A 8 5.63 -10.65 6.14
C ALA A 8 6.10 -9.94 7.42
N GLU A 9 6.14 -10.63 8.56
CA GLU A 9 6.67 -10.08 9.83
C GLU A 9 8.18 -9.79 9.75
N HIS A 10 8.91 -10.31 8.75
CA HIS A 10 10.36 -10.18 8.67
C HIS A 10 10.86 -9.06 7.73
N PHE A 11 9.97 -8.45 6.93
CA PHE A 11 10.33 -7.40 5.98
C PHE A 11 9.55 -6.10 6.25
N PRO A 12 10.22 -4.92 6.19
CA PRO A 12 9.54 -3.65 6.35
C PRO A 12 8.49 -3.47 5.25
N LEU A 13 7.40 -2.77 5.57
CA LEU A 13 6.28 -2.50 4.64
C LEU A 13 6.75 -1.94 3.29
N GLU A 14 7.77 -1.10 3.31
CA GLU A 14 8.40 -0.52 2.11
C GLU A 14 8.93 -1.59 1.16
N ASP A 15 9.51 -2.68 1.68
CA ASP A 15 10.04 -3.77 0.85
C ASP A 15 8.94 -4.71 0.35
N GLN A 16 7.86 -4.86 1.12
CA GLN A 16 6.67 -5.60 0.67
C GLN A 16 6.00 -4.88 -0.51
N ILE A 17 5.84 -3.55 -0.42
CA ILE A 17 5.22 -2.71 -1.45
C ILE A 17 6.03 -2.71 -2.76
N LYS A 18 7.37 -2.70 -2.69
CA LYS A 18 8.23 -2.83 -3.88
C LYS A 18 8.05 -4.16 -4.61
N GLY A 19 7.64 -5.21 -3.90
CA GLY A 19 7.42 -6.54 -4.47
C GLY A 19 6.14 -6.68 -5.27
N LEU A 20 5.18 -5.75 -5.11
CA LEU A 20 3.88 -5.80 -5.78
C LEU A 20 3.96 -5.27 -7.22
N ALA A 21 3.27 -5.92 -8.15
CA ALA A 21 3.02 -5.34 -9.48
C ALA A 21 2.16 -4.06 -9.40
N ASP A 22 2.04 -3.32 -10.51
CA ASP A 22 1.29 -2.05 -10.52
C ASP A 22 -0.20 -2.24 -10.24
N ASP A 23 -0.80 -3.28 -10.82
CA ASP A 23 -2.18 -3.70 -10.59
C ASP A 23 -2.37 -4.21 -9.16
N GLU A 24 -1.49 -5.10 -8.68
CA GLU A 24 -1.54 -5.61 -7.31
C GLU A 24 -1.40 -4.50 -6.25
N LEU A 25 -0.56 -3.49 -6.50
CA LEU A 25 -0.39 -2.35 -5.59
C LEU A 25 -1.65 -1.46 -5.54
N LEU A 26 -2.32 -1.27 -6.67
CA LEU A 26 -3.54 -0.48 -6.75
C LEU A 26 -4.71 -1.21 -6.09
N ASP A 27 -4.85 -2.52 -6.31
CA ASP A 27 -5.86 -3.36 -5.66
C ASP A 27 -5.66 -3.34 -4.14
N PHE A 28 -4.41 -3.53 -3.68
CA PHE A 28 -4.07 -3.46 -2.26
C PHE A 28 -4.44 -2.11 -1.62
N TRP A 29 -4.18 -1.00 -2.32
CA TRP A 29 -4.54 0.33 -1.84
C TRP A 29 -6.05 0.50 -1.73
N GLU A 30 -6.81 0.08 -2.75
CA GLU A 30 -8.27 0.15 -2.75
C GLU A 30 -8.89 -0.66 -1.60
N GLU A 31 -8.43 -1.91 -1.42
CA GLU A 31 -8.88 -2.78 -0.33
C GLU A 31 -8.62 -2.15 1.05
N THR A 32 -7.44 -1.54 1.22
CA THR A 32 -7.09 -0.86 2.48
C THR A 32 -8.04 0.31 2.75
N GLN A 33 -8.32 1.15 1.76
CA GLN A 33 -9.27 2.27 1.91
C GLN A 33 -10.70 1.78 2.22
N PHE A 34 -11.13 0.67 1.61
CA PHE A 34 -12.43 0.07 1.88
C PHE A 34 -12.54 -0.42 3.33
N VAL A 35 -11.53 -1.15 3.81
CA VAL A 35 -11.48 -1.67 5.19
C VAL A 35 -11.49 -0.53 6.19
N GLU A 36 -10.74 0.53 5.93
CA GLU A 36 -10.69 1.68 6.83
C GLU A 36 -11.99 2.44 6.92
N ARG A 37 -12.67 2.63 5.79
CA ARG A 37 -13.99 3.25 5.80
C ARG A 37 -14.98 2.40 6.59
N ALA A 38 -14.93 1.08 6.42
CA ALA A 38 -15.75 0.16 7.19
C ALA A 38 -15.43 0.18 8.69
N LEU A 39 -14.16 0.38 9.07
CA LEU A 39 -13.73 0.48 10.47
C LEU A 39 -14.06 1.85 11.08
N ALA A 40 -13.94 2.94 10.32
CA ALA A 40 -14.30 4.29 10.74
C ALA A 40 -15.80 4.41 11.06
N ASP A 41 -16.65 3.67 10.36
CA ASP A 41 -18.08 3.59 10.65
C ASP A 41 -18.39 2.78 11.94
N VAL A 42 -17.44 1.97 12.44
CA VAL A 42 -17.62 1.04 13.56
C VAL A 42 -16.96 1.53 14.86
N GLU A 43 -15.83 2.27 14.80
CA GLU A 43 -15.12 2.75 15.98
C GLU A 43 -14.48 4.14 15.82
N ASP A 44 -14.78 5.05 16.75
CA ASP A 44 -14.14 6.35 17.01
C ASP A 44 -12.68 6.20 17.55
N GLN A 45 -12.03 5.05 17.33
CA GLN A 45 -10.83 4.61 18.07
C GLN A 45 -9.64 4.20 17.18
N ILE A 46 -9.60 4.58 15.91
CA ILE A 46 -8.38 4.34 15.11
C ILE A 46 -7.36 5.44 15.46
N PRO A 47 -6.18 5.10 16.01
CA PRO A 47 -5.15 6.10 16.29
C PRO A 47 -4.69 6.74 14.98
N GLU A 48 -4.92 8.05 14.86
CA GLU A 48 -4.68 8.88 13.66
C GLU A 48 -3.26 8.71 13.06
N GLY A 49 -2.28 8.25 13.84
CA GLY A 49 -0.88 8.13 13.40
C GLY A 49 -0.50 6.86 12.64
N GLY A 50 -1.24 5.75 12.79
CA GLY A 50 -0.90 4.48 12.12
C GLY A 50 -1.36 4.44 10.65
N HIS A 51 -2.45 5.15 10.37
CA HIS A 51 -3.07 5.25 9.05
C HIS A 51 -2.15 5.95 8.04
N VAL A 52 -1.60 7.07 8.47
CA VAL A 52 -0.83 7.96 7.60
C VAL A 52 0.48 7.32 7.14
N GLU A 53 1.06 6.39 7.91
CA GLU A 53 2.37 5.81 7.58
C GLU A 53 2.29 4.82 6.42
N TYR A 54 1.30 3.91 6.38
CA TYR A 54 1.19 2.98 5.25
C TYR A 54 0.79 3.74 3.97
N GLU A 55 -0.14 4.69 4.06
CA GLU A 55 -0.63 5.46 2.90
C GLU A 55 0.52 6.25 2.28
N ARG A 56 1.36 6.86 3.13
CA ARG A 56 2.56 7.56 2.70
C ARG A 56 3.54 6.66 1.97
N VAL A 57 3.73 5.42 2.43
CA VAL A 57 4.61 4.47 1.75
C VAL A 57 4.05 4.09 0.37
N ILE A 58 2.75 3.80 0.28
CA ILE A 58 2.08 3.48 -1.00
C ILE A 58 2.20 4.66 -1.98
N LEU A 59 1.83 5.86 -1.54
CA LEU A 59 1.88 7.07 -2.38
C LEU A 59 3.30 7.37 -2.85
N ARG A 60 4.30 7.20 -1.98
CA ARG A 60 5.70 7.38 -2.33
C ARG A 60 6.14 6.42 -3.43
N GLU A 61 5.76 5.15 -3.33
CA GLU A 61 6.07 4.15 -4.35
C GLU A 61 5.37 4.46 -5.68
N LEU A 62 4.08 4.80 -5.66
CA LEU A 62 3.32 5.17 -6.87
C LEU A 62 3.95 6.38 -7.59
N MET A 63 4.41 7.37 -6.82
CA MET A 63 5.15 8.52 -7.36
C MET A 63 6.48 8.07 -7.98
N LEU A 64 7.25 7.22 -7.30
CA LEU A 64 8.53 6.71 -7.81
C LEU A 64 8.35 5.95 -9.12
N ARG A 65 7.38 5.03 -9.20
CA ARG A 65 7.08 4.26 -10.43
C ARG A 65 6.64 5.17 -11.56
N THR A 66 5.83 6.18 -11.26
CA THR A 66 5.42 7.17 -12.25
C THR A 66 6.62 7.97 -12.77
N CYS A 67 7.48 8.47 -11.89
CA CYS A 67 8.70 9.17 -12.26
C CYS A 67 9.65 8.28 -13.09
N LEU A 68 9.90 7.04 -12.67
CA LEU A 68 10.72 6.09 -13.41
C LEU A 68 10.18 5.83 -14.81
N ARG A 69 8.87 5.58 -14.94
CA ARG A 69 8.21 5.40 -16.24
C ARG A 69 8.30 6.64 -17.14
N THR A 70 8.26 7.85 -16.57
CA THR A 70 8.47 9.08 -17.36
C THR A 70 9.94 9.31 -17.74
N LEU A 71 10.87 8.76 -16.97
CA LEU A 71 12.31 8.88 -17.19
C LEU A 71 12.85 7.82 -18.16
N GLU A 72 12.14 6.71 -18.36
CA GLU A 72 12.39 5.71 -19.39
C GLU A 72 11.92 6.25 -20.76
N PRO A 73 12.77 6.91 -21.56
CA PRO A 73 12.37 7.50 -22.82
C PRO A 73 12.48 6.40 -23.87
N GLY A 74 11.41 5.63 -24.09
CA GLY A 74 11.32 4.72 -25.22
C GLY A 74 10.70 3.38 -24.89
N ARG A 75 9.43 3.23 -25.29
CA ARG A 75 8.93 1.99 -25.87
C ARG A 75 8.56 2.26 -27.31
#